data_AF-A0A820NH28-F1
#
_entry.id   AF-A0A820NH28-F1
#
_cell.length_a   1.000
_cell.length_b   1.000
_cell.length_c   1.000
_cell.angle_alpha   90.00
_cell.angle_beta   90.00
_cell.angle_gamma   90.00
#
_symmetry.space_group_name_H-M   'P 1'
#
loop_
_entity.id
_entity.type
_entity.pdbx_description
1 polymer ?
#
loop_
_entity_poly.entity_id
_entity_poly.type
_entity_poly.pdbx_seq_one_letter_code
_entity_poly.pdbx_strand_id
1 'polypeptide(L)'
;MIVGNGNHIKNLFTDSNPITTQRELTTLYDYVVHILPEQEIGYFANGNGCLSSSNLNLNHQITTLTSVRFKYPLDANDELSLKYFCFPDQHDSNNNHNINSFLSPIKSKPEYFRFTLTDMHGIRQHGYCSRFVHKGILNALCIISPYDMIDVYEKILSTATQLFISYKDEDAKLFLEEIYPHRLPNRGDTIHIHTTTVGLFTLKCEHDRRKQLIDSPTLLSLSTGMIVESRMFTNYDKKK
;
A
#
# COMPACT_ATOMS: atom_id res chain seq x y z
N MET A 1 -17.55 65.28 12.27
CA MET A 1 -16.85 64.30 13.14
C MET A 1 -17.43 62.93 12.84
N ILE A 2 -16.68 62.08 12.15
CA ILE A 2 -17.07 60.71 11.83
C ILE A 2 -16.31 59.82 12.82
N VAL A 3 -17.04 59.15 13.70
CA VAL A 3 -16.48 58.19 14.66
C VAL A 3 -16.38 56.85 13.94
N GLY A 4 -15.14 56.43 13.65
CA GLY A 4 -14.85 55.10 13.10
C GLY A 4 -14.97 54.04 14.19
N ASN A 5 -15.87 53.08 13.99
CA ASN A 5 -15.98 51.89 14.83
C ASN A 5 -15.01 50.83 14.31
N GLY A 6 -13.97 50.56 15.10
CA GLY A 6 -13.01 49.49 14.86
C GLY A 6 -13.48 48.14 15.40
N ASN A 7 -13.13 47.10 14.64
CA ASN A 7 -12.74 45.76 15.06
C ASN A 7 -13.69 44.94 15.96
N HIS A 8 -14.31 43.93 15.35
CA HIS A 8 -14.29 42.57 15.92
C HIS A 8 -14.52 41.52 14.82
N ILE A 9 -13.50 41.29 13.99
CA ILE A 9 -13.42 40.02 13.25
C ILE A 9 -13.01 38.97 14.29
N LYS A 10 -14.02 38.31 14.88
CA LYS A 10 -13.78 37.10 15.66
C LYS A 10 -13.32 36.04 14.65
N ASN A 11 -12.06 35.64 14.76
CA ASN A 11 -11.49 34.50 14.06
C ASN A 11 -12.40 33.29 14.27
N LEU A 12 -13.17 32.98 13.23
CA LEU A 12 -13.95 31.75 13.11
C LEU A 12 -13.03 30.65 12.53
N PHE A 13 -11.89 30.43 13.19
CA PHE A 13 -11.14 29.20 13.02
C PHE A 13 -11.59 28.28 14.15
N THR A 14 -12.78 27.71 13.96
CA THR A 14 -13.12 26.45 14.61
C THR A 14 -12.09 25.44 14.14
N ASP A 15 -11.25 24.99 15.06
CA ASP A 15 -10.38 23.83 14.92
C ASP A 15 -11.24 22.60 14.59
N SER A 16 -11.62 22.46 13.33
CA SER A 16 -11.99 21.17 12.76
C SER A 16 -10.70 20.39 12.65
N ASN A 17 -10.29 19.77 13.76
CA ASN A 17 -9.40 18.62 13.70
C ASN A 17 -9.96 17.72 12.59
N PRO A 18 -9.22 17.43 11.51
CA PRO A 18 -9.65 16.41 10.58
C PRO A 18 -9.70 15.13 11.40
N ILE A 19 -10.91 14.73 11.78
CA ILE A 19 -11.20 13.43 12.36
C ILE A 19 -10.83 12.46 11.26
N THR A 20 -9.55 12.11 11.23
CA THR A 20 -9.04 11.01 10.44
C THR A 20 -9.58 9.81 11.18
N THR A 21 -10.81 9.41 10.86
CA THR A 21 -11.37 8.14 11.29
C THR A 21 -10.47 7.07 10.72
N GLN A 22 -9.39 6.76 11.43
CA GLN A 22 -8.56 5.61 11.15
C GLN A 22 -9.50 4.41 11.28
N ARG A 23 -9.82 3.80 10.14
CA ARG A 23 -10.54 2.55 10.09
C ARG A 23 -9.68 1.53 10.85
N GLU A 24 -10.12 1.14 12.03
CA GLU A 24 -9.44 0.11 12.81
C GLU A 24 -9.62 -1.21 12.07
N LEU A 25 -8.56 -1.70 11.42
CA LEU A 25 -8.63 -3.01 10.78
C LEU A 25 -8.61 -4.09 11.85
N THR A 26 -9.59 -4.98 11.78
CA THR A 26 -9.62 -6.22 12.54
C THR A 26 -8.72 -7.29 11.90
N THR A 27 -8.24 -7.05 10.69
CA THR A 27 -7.47 -7.98 9.84
C THR A 27 -6.07 -7.43 9.55
N LEU A 28 -5.20 -8.30 9.02
CA LEU A 28 -3.80 -7.96 8.76
C LEU A 28 -3.62 -6.99 7.57
N TYR A 29 -4.56 -7.05 6.62
CA TYR A 29 -4.65 -6.21 5.43
C TYR A 29 -6.12 -6.15 4.95
N ASP A 30 -6.43 -5.27 3.98
CA ASP A 30 -7.78 -5.18 3.41
C ASP A 30 -8.05 -6.37 2.47
N TYR A 31 -7.15 -6.60 1.52
CA TYR A 31 -7.20 -7.75 0.62
C TYR A 31 -5.85 -8.03 -0.04
N VAL A 32 -5.72 -9.20 -0.64
CA VAL A 32 -4.57 -9.64 -1.43
C VAL A 32 -5.05 -10.12 -2.79
N VAL A 33 -4.28 -9.82 -3.84
CA VAL A 33 -4.56 -10.23 -5.22
C VAL A 33 -3.32 -10.82 -5.87
N HIS A 34 -3.51 -11.89 -6.63
CA HIS A 34 -2.53 -12.46 -7.53
C HIS A 34 -2.96 -12.15 -8.96
N ILE A 35 -2.14 -11.40 -9.67
CA ILE A 35 -2.46 -10.80 -10.97
C ILE A 35 -1.44 -11.28 -12.01
N LEU A 36 -1.95 -11.63 -13.19
CA LEU A 36 -1.15 -11.84 -14.39
C LEU A 36 -1.17 -10.59 -15.28
N PRO A 37 -0.09 -10.34 -16.05
CA PRO A 37 -0.10 -9.30 -17.06
C PRO A 37 -1.18 -9.62 -18.10
N GLU A 38 -2.01 -8.64 -18.44
CA GLU A 38 -3.00 -8.82 -19.51
C GLU A 38 -2.32 -8.78 -20.88
N GLN A 39 -2.42 -9.84 -21.66
CA GLN A 39 -2.12 -9.72 -23.09
C GLN A 39 -3.27 -8.96 -23.75
N GLU A 40 -3.26 -7.64 -23.64
CA GLU A 40 -4.16 -6.79 -24.41
C GLU A 40 -3.70 -6.84 -25.87
N ILE A 41 -4.33 -7.72 -26.64
CA ILE A 41 -4.15 -7.81 -28.08
C ILE A 41 -4.75 -6.53 -28.69
N GLY A 42 -3.92 -5.52 -28.95
CA GLY A 42 -4.17 -4.57 -30.03
C GLY A 42 -4.57 -3.11 -29.71
N TYR A 43 -4.49 -2.59 -28.48
CA TYR A 43 -4.95 -1.21 -28.22
C TYR A 43 -3.92 -0.20 -27.70
N PHE A 44 -2.77 -0.63 -27.18
CA PHE A 44 -1.75 0.28 -26.63
C PHE A 44 -0.46 0.39 -27.46
N ALA A 45 -0.43 -0.21 -28.65
CA ALA A 45 0.76 -0.25 -29.51
C ALA A 45 1.20 1.09 -30.12
N ASN A 46 0.53 2.20 -29.80
CA ASN A 46 0.89 3.54 -30.27
C ASN A 46 1.33 4.38 -29.07
N GLY A 47 2.58 4.19 -28.66
CA GLY A 47 3.18 4.70 -27.43
C GLY A 47 3.34 6.22 -27.31
N ASN A 48 2.22 6.93 -27.20
CA ASN A 48 2.15 8.31 -26.72
C ASN A 48 1.03 8.41 -25.68
N GLY A 49 1.28 8.04 -24.42
CA GLY A 49 0.21 8.08 -23.44
C GLY A 49 0.72 8.09 -22.00
N CYS A 50 0.96 9.28 -21.45
CA CYS A 50 0.75 9.47 -20.02
C CYS A 50 -0.67 8.97 -19.71
N LEU A 51 -0.81 8.12 -18.68
CA LEU A 51 -2.11 7.63 -18.20
C LEU A 51 -2.92 8.84 -17.69
N SER A 52 -3.60 9.53 -18.60
CA SER A 52 -4.56 10.56 -18.26
C SER A 52 -5.83 9.83 -17.80
N SER A 53 -6.23 10.08 -16.55
CA SER A 53 -7.46 9.58 -15.90
C SER A 53 -8.76 9.90 -16.66
N SER A 54 -8.67 10.59 -17.79
CA SER A 54 -9.78 11.07 -18.62
C SER A 54 -10.37 10.02 -19.57
N ASN A 55 -9.73 8.85 -19.75
CA ASN A 55 -10.15 7.84 -20.74
C ASN A 55 -10.74 6.54 -20.13
N LEU A 56 -11.30 6.60 -18.92
CA LEU A 56 -11.96 5.47 -18.25
C LEU A 56 -13.39 5.16 -18.75
N ASN A 57 -13.79 5.64 -19.93
CA ASN A 57 -15.00 5.14 -20.59
C ASN A 57 -14.65 3.90 -21.44
N LEU A 58 -14.31 2.81 -20.77
CA LEU A 58 -14.05 1.54 -21.43
C LEU A 58 -15.40 0.89 -21.79
N ASN A 59 -15.67 0.76 -23.08
CA ASN A 59 -16.86 0.10 -23.60
C ASN A 59 -16.83 -1.39 -23.20
N HIS A 60 -17.81 -1.79 -22.40
CA HIS A 60 -17.80 -3.01 -21.58
C HIS A 60 -18.23 -4.23 -22.41
N GLN A 61 -17.44 -4.62 -23.42
CA GLN A 61 -17.78 -5.80 -24.23
C GLN A 61 -16.58 -6.44 -24.95
N ILE A 62 -15.55 -6.81 -24.18
CA ILE A 62 -14.60 -7.86 -24.62
C ILE A 62 -14.39 -8.86 -23.46
N THR A 63 -14.69 -10.11 -23.79
CA THR A 63 -14.63 -11.37 -23.02
C THR A 63 -13.49 -11.54 -22.01
N THR A 64 -13.81 -11.33 -20.72
CA THR A 64 -13.72 -12.28 -19.58
C THR A 64 -12.54 -13.26 -19.45
N LEU A 65 -11.30 -12.79 -19.50
CA LEU A 65 -10.24 -13.42 -18.71
C LEU A 65 -9.74 -12.36 -17.73
N THR A 66 -10.20 -12.44 -16.48
CA THR A 66 -9.71 -11.55 -15.42
C THR A 66 -8.22 -11.84 -15.23
N SER A 67 -7.39 -10.79 -15.31
CA SER A 67 -5.97 -10.87 -14.95
C SER A 67 -5.75 -11.39 -13.53
N VAL A 68 -6.73 -11.18 -12.65
CA VAL A 68 -6.75 -11.70 -11.29
C VAL A 68 -6.97 -13.22 -11.29
N ARG A 69 -5.97 -13.96 -10.80
CA ARG A 69 -5.96 -15.43 -10.64
C ARG A 69 -6.40 -15.89 -9.26
N PHE A 70 -6.12 -15.08 -8.25
CA PHE A 70 -6.50 -15.34 -6.87
C PHE A 70 -6.75 -14.00 -6.19
N LYS A 71 -7.74 -13.99 -5.30
CA LYS A 71 -8.04 -12.86 -4.45
C LYS A 71 -8.56 -13.33 -3.10
N TYR A 72 -8.25 -12.59 -2.06
CA TYR A 72 -8.79 -12.85 -0.73
C TYR A 72 -8.89 -11.56 0.11
N PRO A 73 -9.99 -11.34 0.83
CA PRO A 73 -11.21 -12.15 0.84
C PRO A 73 -11.97 -12.05 -0.51
N LEU A 74 -12.88 -12.99 -0.78
CA LEU A 74 -13.53 -13.10 -2.10
C LEU A 74 -14.47 -11.92 -2.42
N ASP A 75 -15.01 -11.28 -1.39
CA ASP A 75 -15.90 -10.13 -1.44
C ASP A 75 -15.15 -8.78 -1.49
N ALA A 76 -13.81 -8.82 -1.49
CA ALA A 76 -13.00 -7.61 -1.66
C ALA A 76 -13.36 -6.89 -2.97
N ASN A 77 -13.45 -5.57 -2.88
CA ASN A 77 -13.67 -4.71 -4.04
C ASN A 77 -12.31 -4.51 -4.75
N ASP A 78 -12.07 -5.33 -5.77
CA ASP A 78 -10.87 -5.24 -6.57
C ASP A 78 -10.95 -3.99 -7.45
N GLU A 79 -10.11 -2.99 -7.20
CA GLU A 79 -10.01 -1.89 -8.14
C GLU A 79 -9.47 -2.43 -9.48
N LEU A 80 -10.27 -2.30 -10.55
CA LEU A 80 -9.90 -2.70 -11.91
C LEU A 80 -8.57 -2.06 -12.37
N SER A 81 -8.15 -0.99 -11.71
CA SER A 81 -6.92 -0.24 -11.95
C SER A 81 -5.66 -0.97 -11.46
N LEU A 82 -5.77 -1.92 -10.52
CA LEU A 82 -4.62 -2.54 -9.84
C LEU A 82 -3.63 -3.18 -10.82
N LYS A 83 -4.11 -3.76 -11.91
CA LYS A 83 -3.26 -4.35 -12.95
C LYS A 83 -2.24 -3.36 -13.52
N TYR A 84 -2.62 -2.10 -13.71
CA TYR A 84 -1.74 -1.06 -14.24
C TYR A 84 -0.66 -0.65 -13.23
N PHE A 85 -0.96 -0.74 -11.93
CA PHE A 85 0.03 -0.50 -10.88
C PHE A 85 0.95 -1.69 -10.64
N CYS A 86 0.45 -2.92 -10.86
CA CYS A 86 1.24 -4.14 -10.74
C CYS A 86 2.25 -4.30 -11.88
N PHE A 87 1.92 -3.78 -13.06
CA PHE A 87 2.75 -3.87 -14.26
C PHE A 87 2.84 -2.51 -14.98
N PRO A 88 3.45 -1.48 -14.35
CA PRO A 88 3.50 -0.13 -14.92
C PRO A 88 4.25 -0.08 -16.26
N ASP A 89 5.25 -0.94 -16.42
CA ASP A 89 6.14 -0.97 -17.59
C ASP A 89 5.54 -1.74 -18.80
N GLN A 90 4.37 -2.35 -18.63
CA GLN A 90 3.83 -3.29 -19.62
C GLN A 90 3.37 -2.61 -20.92
N HIS A 91 2.97 -1.34 -20.85
CA HIS A 91 2.47 -0.59 -22.01
C HIS A 91 3.54 0.27 -22.69
N ASP A 92 4.72 0.41 -22.09
CA ASP A 92 5.86 1.15 -22.67
C ASP A 92 6.54 0.38 -23.82
N SER A 93 6.03 -0.80 -24.17
CA SER A 93 6.54 -1.63 -25.25
C SER A 93 6.14 -1.12 -26.64
N ASN A 94 6.54 0.11 -26.97
CA ASN A 94 6.65 0.56 -28.36
C ASN A 94 7.90 -0.02 -29.06
N ASN A 95 8.66 -0.87 -28.37
CA ASN A 95 9.78 -1.64 -28.92
C ASN A 95 9.38 -3.10 -29.18
N ASN A 96 8.62 -3.28 -30.26
CA ASN A 96 8.14 -4.54 -30.83
C ASN A 96 9.24 -5.52 -31.33
N HIS A 97 10.45 -5.51 -30.77
CA HIS A 97 11.47 -6.49 -31.13
C HIS A 97 12.17 -7.21 -29.97
N ASN A 98 11.80 -6.91 -28.73
CA ASN A 98 12.41 -7.51 -27.54
C ASN A 98 11.38 -7.93 -26.50
N ILE A 99 10.35 -8.68 -26.90
CA ILE A 99 9.48 -9.42 -25.96
C ILE A 99 10.33 -10.40 -25.09
N ASN A 100 11.55 -10.72 -25.54
CA ASN A 100 12.57 -11.46 -24.79
C ASN A 100 13.35 -10.61 -23.76
N SER A 101 13.16 -9.29 -23.68
CA SER A 101 13.86 -8.41 -22.73
C SER A 101 13.23 -8.47 -21.32
N PHE A 102 11.90 -8.53 -21.21
CA PHE A 102 11.21 -8.80 -19.93
C PHE A 102 11.46 -10.23 -19.42
N LEU A 103 11.77 -11.14 -20.34
CA LEU A 103 12.24 -12.51 -20.08
C LEU A 103 13.76 -12.61 -20.04
N SER A 104 14.50 -11.50 -19.86
CA SER A 104 15.94 -11.61 -19.62
C SER A 104 16.14 -12.53 -18.42
N PRO A 105 16.80 -13.69 -18.57
CA PRO A 105 16.89 -14.76 -17.56
C PRO A 105 17.74 -14.38 -16.32
N ILE A 106 18.01 -13.08 -16.16
CA ILE A 106 18.94 -12.50 -15.20
C ILE A 106 18.21 -12.01 -13.94
N LYS A 107 16.89 -11.76 -13.99
CA LYS A 107 16.09 -11.45 -12.79
C LYS A 107 15.37 -12.71 -12.28
N SER A 108 16.14 -13.66 -11.74
CA SER A 108 15.58 -14.82 -11.02
C SER A 108 15.03 -14.46 -9.64
N LYS A 109 15.32 -13.25 -9.16
CA LYS A 109 14.89 -12.78 -7.84
C LYS A 109 13.55 -12.04 -7.95
N PRO A 110 12.61 -12.29 -7.02
CA PRO A 110 11.42 -11.46 -6.88
C PRO A 110 11.76 -9.98 -6.72
N GLU A 111 10.97 -9.12 -7.33
CA GLU A 111 11.08 -7.67 -7.23
C GLU A 111 9.96 -7.13 -6.34
N TYR A 112 10.33 -6.48 -5.23
CA TYR A 112 9.39 -5.89 -4.28
C TYR A 112 9.27 -4.39 -4.51
N PHE A 113 8.05 -3.88 -4.53
CA PHE A 113 7.77 -2.46 -4.68
C PHE A 113 6.45 -2.08 -3.99
N ARG A 114 6.24 -0.78 -3.84
CA ARG A 114 5.05 -0.22 -3.20
C ARG A 114 4.50 0.92 -4.04
N PHE A 115 3.19 0.96 -4.21
CA PHE A 115 2.46 2.12 -4.72
C PHE A 115 1.46 2.64 -3.68
N THR A 116 0.90 3.82 -3.93
CA THR A 116 -0.11 4.42 -3.06
C THR A 116 -1.26 4.92 -3.91
N LEU A 117 -2.46 4.44 -3.61
CA LEU A 117 -3.72 4.92 -4.14
C LEU A 117 -4.25 5.99 -3.20
N THR A 118 -4.75 7.08 -3.75
CA THR A 118 -5.35 8.16 -2.96
C THR A 118 -6.74 8.41 -3.50
N ASP A 119 -7.75 8.29 -2.65
CA ASP A 119 -9.13 8.55 -3.03
C ASP A 119 -9.41 10.07 -3.13
N MET A 120 -10.61 10.43 -3.56
CA MET A 120 -11.02 11.85 -3.66
C MET A 120 -11.10 12.56 -2.31
N HIS A 121 -11.16 11.82 -1.20
CA HIS A 121 -11.17 12.36 0.16
C HIS A 121 -9.74 12.50 0.73
N GLY A 122 -8.71 12.15 -0.04
CA GLY A 122 -7.32 12.18 0.39
C GLY A 122 -6.91 10.99 1.27
N ILE A 123 -7.76 9.97 1.40
CA ILE A 123 -7.45 8.73 2.11
C ILE A 123 -6.49 7.91 1.26
N ARG A 124 -5.39 7.50 1.88
CA ARG A 124 -4.34 6.72 1.23
C ARG A 124 -4.52 5.24 1.51
N GLN A 125 -4.42 4.44 0.45
CA GLN A 125 -4.25 2.99 0.52
C GLN A 125 -2.90 2.63 -0.10
N HIS A 126 -2.19 1.71 0.52
CA HIS A 126 -0.88 1.27 0.09
C HIS A 126 -0.99 -0.13 -0.54
N GLY A 127 -0.43 -0.27 -1.74
CA GLY A 127 -0.27 -1.56 -2.41
C GLY A 127 1.17 -2.01 -2.31
N TYR A 128 1.41 -3.14 -1.65
CA TYR A 128 2.72 -3.79 -1.55
C TYR A 128 2.74 -4.97 -2.49
N CYS A 129 3.69 -5.01 -3.40
CA CYS A 129 3.71 -5.98 -4.48
C CYS A 129 5.04 -6.72 -4.56
N SER A 130 4.94 -7.98 -4.97
CA SER A 130 6.04 -8.84 -5.36
C SER A 130 5.82 -9.28 -6.80
N ARG A 131 6.69 -8.85 -7.72
CA ARG A 131 6.76 -9.31 -9.11
C ARG A 131 7.73 -10.48 -9.22
N PHE A 132 7.29 -11.60 -9.76
CA PHE A 132 8.12 -12.80 -9.87
C PHE A 132 7.74 -13.64 -11.10
N VAL A 133 8.66 -14.48 -11.57
CA VAL A 133 8.40 -15.42 -12.66
C VAL A 133 7.99 -16.77 -12.06
N HIS A 134 6.84 -17.28 -12.48
CA HIS A 134 6.31 -18.59 -12.08
C HIS A 134 5.84 -19.34 -13.32
N LYS A 135 6.29 -20.58 -13.49
CA LYS A 135 5.99 -21.41 -14.67
C LYS A 135 6.27 -20.69 -16.01
N GLY A 136 7.31 -19.85 -16.05
CA GLY A 136 7.71 -19.08 -17.24
C GLY A 136 6.83 -17.84 -17.52
N ILE A 137 5.87 -17.53 -16.65
CA ILE A 137 4.97 -16.39 -16.80
C ILE A 137 5.33 -15.36 -15.72
N LEU A 138 5.31 -14.07 -16.07
CA LEU A 138 5.44 -13.01 -15.08
C LEU A 138 4.16 -12.91 -14.25
N ASN A 139 4.29 -12.82 -12.93
CA ASN A 139 3.20 -12.77 -11.97
C ASN A 139 3.43 -11.58 -11.03
N ALA A 140 2.36 -11.04 -10.47
CA ALA A 140 2.39 -10.08 -9.38
C ALA A 140 1.49 -10.55 -8.24
N LEU A 141 2.01 -10.57 -7.02
CA LEU A 141 1.23 -10.77 -5.80
C LEU A 141 1.23 -9.45 -5.03
N CYS A 142 0.05 -8.91 -4.73
CA CYS A 142 -0.09 -7.61 -4.11
C CYS A 142 -1.03 -7.62 -2.92
N ILE A 143 -0.58 -7.05 -1.80
CA ILE A 143 -1.36 -6.82 -0.59
C ILE A 143 -1.77 -5.35 -0.55
N ILE A 144 -3.06 -5.08 -0.37
CA ILE A 144 -3.61 -3.74 -0.22
C ILE A 144 -3.95 -3.51 1.25
N SER A 145 -3.49 -2.38 1.80
CA SER A 145 -3.71 -2.00 3.19
C SER A 145 -3.68 -0.48 3.39
N PRO A 146 -4.49 0.09 4.29
CA PRO A 146 -4.39 1.50 4.67
C PRO A 146 -3.17 1.79 5.56
N TYR A 147 -2.47 0.77 6.08
CA TYR A 147 -1.32 0.97 6.98
C TYR A 147 0.02 0.93 6.27
N ASP A 148 0.91 1.85 6.65
CA ASP A 148 2.30 1.89 6.17
C ASP A 148 3.22 0.97 7.00
N MET A 149 3.21 -0.33 6.69
CA MET A 149 3.97 -1.39 7.40
C MET A 149 4.82 -2.22 6.43
N ILE A 150 5.75 -1.56 5.73
CA ILE A 150 6.56 -2.17 4.66
C ILE A 150 7.25 -3.48 5.09
N ASP A 151 7.91 -3.51 6.25
CA ASP A 151 8.67 -4.68 6.69
C ASP A 151 7.78 -5.91 6.94
N VAL A 152 6.56 -5.67 7.44
CA VAL A 152 5.57 -6.73 7.70
C VAL A 152 5.07 -7.30 6.38
N TYR A 153 4.63 -6.44 5.47
CA TYR A 153 4.06 -6.88 4.19
C TYR A 153 5.10 -7.47 3.25
N GLU A 154 6.33 -6.93 3.22
CA GLU A 154 7.43 -7.52 2.45
C GLU A 154 7.75 -8.93 2.94
N LYS A 155 7.76 -9.17 4.26
CA LYS A 155 7.99 -10.51 4.83
C LYS A 155 6.88 -11.50 4.47
N ILE A 156 5.62 -11.06 4.51
CA ILE A 156 4.47 -11.87 4.09
C ILE A 156 4.60 -12.22 2.61
N LEU A 157 4.81 -11.21 1.75
CA LEU A 157 4.96 -11.38 0.31
C LEU A 157 6.14 -12.27 -0.03
N SER A 158 7.27 -12.12 0.66
CA SER A 158 8.46 -12.95 0.45
C SER A 158 8.18 -14.42 0.68
N THR A 159 7.50 -14.73 1.78
CA THR A 159 7.11 -16.10 2.13
C THR A 159 6.12 -16.67 1.11
N ALA A 160 5.06 -15.93 0.78
CA ALA A 160 4.04 -16.34 -0.18
C ALA A 160 4.63 -16.53 -1.59
N THR A 161 5.48 -15.61 -2.06
CA THR A 161 6.18 -15.72 -3.34
C THR A 161 7.11 -16.93 -3.39
N GLN A 162 7.82 -17.24 -2.30
CA GLN A 162 8.65 -18.43 -2.23
C GLN A 162 7.83 -19.72 -2.37
N LEU A 163 6.62 -19.77 -1.80
CA LEU A 163 5.71 -20.90 -1.95
C LEU A 163 5.24 -21.06 -3.41
N PHE A 164 4.86 -19.96 -4.07
CA PHE A 164 4.52 -19.99 -5.51
C PHE A 164 5.69 -20.50 -6.35
N ILE A 165 6.90 -19.94 -6.18
CA ILE A 165 8.10 -20.35 -6.92
C ILE A 165 8.44 -21.83 -6.68
N SER A 166 8.14 -22.35 -5.50
CA SER A 166 8.33 -23.77 -5.14
C SER A 166 7.24 -24.69 -5.69
N TYR A 167 6.40 -24.21 -6.62
CA TYR A 167 5.28 -24.95 -7.23
C TYR A 167 4.17 -25.35 -6.24
N LYS A 168 4.06 -24.65 -5.11
CA LYS A 168 3.05 -24.88 -4.09
C LYS A 168 1.99 -23.78 -4.10
N ASP A 169 1.30 -23.65 -5.24
CA ASP A 169 0.34 -22.56 -5.48
C ASP A 169 -0.81 -22.59 -4.47
N GLU A 170 -1.33 -23.77 -4.14
CA GLU A 170 -2.41 -23.90 -3.15
C GLU A 170 -1.94 -23.61 -1.72
N ASP A 171 -0.73 -24.05 -1.35
CA ASP A 171 -0.15 -23.71 -0.04
C ASP A 171 0.07 -22.19 0.08
N ALA A 172 0.46 -21.52 -1.00
CA ALA A 172 0.63 -20.07 -0.99
C ALA A 172 -0.69 -19.33 -0.76
N LYS A 173 -1.78 -19.80 -1.40
CA LYS A 173 -3.13 -19.26 -1.20
C LYS A 173 -3.60 -19.51 0.23
N LEU A 174 -3.53 -20.75 0.71
CA LEU A 174 -3.91 -21.13 2.06
C LEU A 174 -3.12 -20.34 3.11
N PHE A 175 -1.82 -20.14 2.91
CA PHE A 175 -1.00 -19.28 3.79
C PHE A 175 -1.57 -17.87 3.91
N LEU A 176 -1.94 -17.23 2.79
CA LEU A 176 -2.51 -15.90 2.79
C LEU A 176 -3.89 -15.86 3.47
N GLU A 177 -4.72 -16.88 3.27
CA GLU A 177 -6.01 -17.01 3.94
C GLU A 177 -5.86 -17.19 5.46
N GLU A 178 -4.90 -18.00 5.90
CA GLU A 178 -4.65 -18.28 7.33
C GLU A 178 -4.14 -17.05 8.10
N ILE A 179 -3.28 -16.23 7.49
CA ILE A 179 -2.74 -15.04 8.17
C ILE A 179 -3.72 -13.87 8.19
N TYR A 180 -4.63 -13.78 7.23
CA TYR A 180 -5.57 -12.66 7.07
C TYR A 180 -6.36 -12.28 8.34
N PRO A 181 -6.99 -13.21 9.09
CA PRO A 181 -7.81 -12.85 10.25
C PRO A 181 -6.99 -12.37 11.46
N HIS A 182 -5.66 -12.39 11.39
CA HIS A 182 -4.82 -11.93 12.48
C HIS A 182 -4.79 -10.41 12.54
N ARG A 183 -4.80 -9.85 13.75
CA ARG A 183 -4.61 -8.41 13.94
C ARG A 183 -3.24 -7.95 13.46
N LEU A 184 -3.17 -6.72 12.99
CA LEU A 184 -1.90 -6.05 12.71
C LEU A 184 -1.08 -5.94 14.00
N PRO A 185 0.22 -6.30 14.00
CA PRO A 185 1.07 -6.11 15.18
C PRO A 185 1.27 -4.62 15.45
N ASN A 186 1.20 -4.21 16.72
CA ASN A 186 1.61 -2.85 17.09
C ASN A 186 3.14 -2.71 16.97
N ARG A 187 3.61 -1.47 16.97
CA ARG A 187 5.05 -1.19 16.98
C ARG A 187 5.71 -1.83 18.19
N GLY A 188 6.76 -2.61 17.97
CA GLY A 188 7.46 -3.37 19.00
C GLY A 188 6.84 -4.73 19.32
N ASP A 189 5.62 -5.02 18.85
CA ASP A 189 5.00 -6.32 19.04
C ASP A 189 5.62 -7.36 18.11
N THR A 190 5.65 -8.59 18.60
CA THR A 190 5.93 -9.79 17.81
C THR A 190 4.70 -10.68 17.87
N ILE A 191 4.17 -11.03 16.71
CA ILE A 191 3.05 -11.98 16.59
C ILE A 191 3.57 -13.29 16.00
N HIS A 192 3.13 -14.38 16.60
CA HIS A 192 3.41 -15.73 16.18
C HIS A 192 2.14 -16.33 15.62
N ILE A 193 2.15 -16.66 14.34
CA ILE A 193 1.03 -17.22 13.60
C ILE A 193 1.39 -18.67 13.27
N HIS A 194 0.57 -19.60 13.73
CA HIS A 194 0.68 -21.00 13.33
C HIS A 194 -0.06 -21.19 12.01
N THR A 195 0.69 -21.49 10.97
CA THR A 195 0.17 -21.81 9.63
C THR A 195 0.37 -23.28 9.34
N THR A 196 -0.57 -23.90 8.62
CA THR A 196 -0.44 -25.31 8.23
C THR A 196 0.67 -25.51 7.19
N THR A 197 0.98 -24.46 6.44
CA THR A 197 1.87 -24.47 5.28
C THR A 197 3.33 -24.21 5.63
N VAL A 198 3.59 -23.23 6.52
CA VAL A 198 4.95 -22.78 6.89
C VAL A 198 5.29 -23.15 8.34
N GLY A 199 4.33 -23.65 9.12
CA GLY A 199 4.52 -23.96 10.53
C GLY A 199 4.41 -22.72 11.41
N LEU A 200 5.50 -22.33 12.09
CA LEU A 200 5.49 -21.13 12.94
C LEU A 200 5.97 -19.91 12.14
N PHE A 201 5.03 -19.06 11.72
CA PHE A 201 5.33 -17.81 11.05
C PHE A 201 5.37 -16.66 12.06
N THR A 202 6.51 -15.96 12.14
CA THR A 202 6.69 -14.86 13.09
C THR A 202 6.76 -13.53 12.38
N LEU A 203 5.84 -12.63 12.68
CA LEU A 203 5.88 -11.24 12.22
C LEU A 203 6.34 -10.35 13.37
N LYS A 204 7.39 -9.57 13.13
CA LYS A 204 7.94 -8.62 14.08
C LYS A 204 7.78 -7.23 13.49
N CYS A 205 7.06 -6.36 14.19
CA CYS A 205 7.00 -4.95 13.83
C CYS A 205 8.15 -4.25 14.55
N GLU A 206 9.24 -3.96 13.82
CA GLU A 206 10.38 -3.31 14.45
C GLU A 206 10.04 -1.89 14.89
N HIS A 207 10.64 -1.51 16.01
CA HIS A 207 10.46 -0.18 16.56
C HIS A 207 11.34 0.81 15.79
N ASP A 208 10.77 1.50 14.82
CA ASP A 208 11.49 2.56 14.11
C ASP A 208 11.72 3.77 15.05
N ARG A 209 12.88 3.78 15.71
CA ARG A 209 13.31 4.86 16.61
C ARG A 209 13.35 6.23 15.92
N ARG A 210 13.49 6.29 14.59
CA ARG A 210 13.55 7.56 13.86
C ARG A 210 12.18 8.25 13.81
N LYS A 211 11.09 7.48 13.79
CA LYS A 211 9.71 8.01 13.81
C LYS A 211 9.25 8.50 15.19
N GLN A 212 9.96 8.19 16.27
CA GLN A 212 9.66 8.73 17.62
C GLN A 212 10.20 10.14 17.84
N LEU A 213 11.25 10.53 17.11
CA LEU A 213 11.93 11.82 17.31
C LEU A 213 11.31 12.96 16.48
N ILE A 214 10.34 12.63 15.63
CA ILE A 214 9.67 13.59 14.77
C ILE A 214 8.31 13.91 15.39
N ASP A 215 8.32 14.82 16.34
CA ASP A 215 7.09 15.41 16.84
C ASP A 215 6.55 16.35 15.76
N SER A 216 5.43 15.99 15.13
CA SER A 216 4.79 16.76 14.05
C SER A 216 4.69 18.28 14.33
N PRO A 217 4.32 18.75 15.55
CA PRO A 217 4.38 20.16 15.90
C PRO A 217 5.80 20.75 15.86
N THR A 218 6.83 19.97 16.19
CA THR A 218 8.23 20.39 16.07
C THR A 218 8.64 20.55 14.60
N LEU A 219 8.23 19.65 13.71
CA LEU A 219 8.49 19.85 12.26
C LEU A 219 7.73 21.04 11.68
N LEU A 220 6.47 21.22 12.07
CA LEU A 220 5.67 22.36 11.63
C LEU A 220 6.25 23.68 12.16
N SER A 221 6.77 23.70 13.39
CA SER A 221 7.46 24.86 13.97
C SER A 221 8.73 25.24 13.20
N LEU A 222 9.51 24.24 12.76
CA LEU A 222 10.72 24.44 11.95
C LEU A 222 10.39 24.95 10.54
N SER A 223 9.29 24.49 9.94
CA SER A 223 8.86 24.90 8.60
C SER A 223 8.20 26.28 8.57
N THR A 224 7.56 26.71 9.66
CA THR A 224 6.81 27.97 9.73
C THR A 224 7.57 29.07 10.47
N GLY A 225 8.71 28.76 11.09
CA GLY A 225 9.48 29.67 11.93
C GLY A 225 8.79 30.01 13.25
N MET A 226 7.66 29.37 13.56
CA MET A 226 6.92 29.58 14.81
C MET A 226 7.52 28.72 15.92
N ILE A 227 8.40 29.30 16.73
CA ILE A 227 8.91 28.66 17.96
C ILE A 227 7.72 28.43 18.90
N VAL A 228 7.28 27.18 19.02
CA VAL A 228 6.36 26.79 20.10
C VAL A 228 7.19 26.68 21.37
N GLU A 229 7.09 27.69 22.25
CA GLU A 229 7.64 27.59 23.60
C GLU A 229 6.97 26.41 24.33
N SER A 230 7.66 25.28 24.36
CA SER A 230 7.27 24.14 25.17
C SER A 230 7.46 24.53 26.64
N ARG A 231 6.39 25.01 27.28
CA ARG A 231 6.37 25.26 28.73
C ARG A 231 6.48 23.91 29.44
N MET A 232 7.71 23.52 29.77
CA MET A 232 7.95 22.48 30.77
C MET A 232 7.40 22.97 32.11
N PHE A 233 6.22 22.49 32.47
CA PHE A 233 5.72 22.56 33.85
C PHE A 233 6.60 21.66 34.73
N THR A 234 7.63 22.24 35.31
CA THR A 234 8.32 21.64 36.46
C THR A 234 7.49 21.94 37.71
N ASN A 235 6.63 20.99 38.09
CA ASN A 235 6.00 21.02 39.41
C ASN A 235 7.06 20.70 40.47
N TYR A 236 7.63 21.75 41.06
CA TYR A 236 8.36 21.64 42.33
C TYR A 236 7.36 21.60 43.48
N ASP A 237 7.04 20.39 43.95
CA ASP A 237 6.39 20.18 45.24
C ASP A 237 7.37 20.54 46.36
N LYS A 238 7.20 21.73 46.97
CA LYS A 238 7.77 22.05 48.28
C LYS A 238 6.87 21.47 49.37
N LYS A 239 7.26 20.32 49.91
CA LYS A 239 6.77 19.86 51.23
C LYS A 239 7.34 20.79 52.32
N LYS A 240 6.46 21.27 53.19
CA LYS A 240 6.77 21.85 54.50
C LYS A 240 6.03 21.06 55.55
#